data_AF-W1I9W8-F1
#
_entry.id   AF-W1I9W8-F1
#
_cell.length_a   1.000
_cell.length_b   1.000
_cell.length_c   1.000
_cell.angle_alpha   90.00
_cell.angle_beta   90.00
_cell.angle_gamma   90.00
#
_symmetry.space_group_name_H-M   'P 1'
#
loop_
_entity.id
_entity.type
_entity.pdbx_description
1 polymer ?
#
loop_
_entity_poly.entity_id
_entity_poly.type
_entity_poly.pdbx_seq_one_letter_code
_entity_poly.pdbx_strand_id
1 'polypeptide(L)'
;MELSNEDNLRLNVLLAQNLKAIRINEGSMTLHALTDKGEAKIVFNPTTRDDQYLRIVREFLSLKITGSPGGYPVFLKRWTRMGHADNTLEHMLLLGEPEAVIAVVYSPDMSHDIGERAWWAYPTTEVAMRLMEYPAVASGKLGKELVEYLMEFLPYEEKQLNIVGMVRLCLQDNASITEKQLLSLWSRAKRKNPFYVGFLHTNPRRIPLKTKASKHYSSYFRAVRTTYQ
;
A
#
# COMPACT_ATOMS: atom_id res chain seq x y z
N MET A 1 24.86 -10.87 -19.23
CA MET A 1 23.63 -11.30 -19.94
C MET A 1 22.77 -10.07 -20.08
N GLU A 2 22.13 -9.92 -21.25
CA GLU A 2 21.46 -8.69 -21.64
C GLU A 2 19.99 -8.97 -21.95
N LEU A 3 19.18 -7.92 -21.83
CA LEU A 3 17.79 -7.91 -22.28
C LEU A 3 17.71 -8.26 -23.77
N SER A 4 16.58 -8.80 -24.22
CA SER A 4 16.34 -8.90 -25.66
C SER A 4 16.43 -7.51 -26.31
N ASN A 5 16.91 -7.42 -27.54
CA ASN A 5 17.03 -6.12 -28.25
C ASN A 5 15.69 -5.40 -28.33
N GLU A 6 14.61 -6.17 -28.52
CA GLU A 6 13.25 -5.64 -28.57
C GLU A 6 12.79 -5.08 -27.22
N ASP A 7 12.98 -5.82 -26.12
CA ASP A 7 12.60 -5.34 -24.79
C ASP A 7 13.46 -4.15 -24.35
N ASN A 8 14.76 -4.17 -24.67
CA ASN A 8 15.66 -3.05 -24.39
C ASN A 8 15.17 -1.77 -25.09
N LEU A 9 14.80 -1.85 -26.38
CA LEU A 9 14.22 -0.72 -27.11
C LEU A 9 12.90 -0.25 -26.47
N ARG A 10 11.96 -1.17 -26.23
CA ARG A 10 10.64 -0.85 -25.65
C ARG A 10 10.77 -0.21 -24.27
N LEU A 11 11.68 -0.70 -23.42
CA LEU A 11 11.93 -0.14 -22.10
C LEU A 11 12.57 1.25 -22.17
N ASN A 12 13.53 1.50 -23.07
CA ASN A 12 14.07 2.85 -23.23
C ASN A 12 13.01 3.83 -23.76
N VAL A 13 12.14 3.40 -24.69
CA VAL A 13 11.02 4.22 -25.17
C VAL A 13 10.02 4.52 -24.05
N LEU A 14 9.75 3.54 -23.17
CA LEU A 14 8.89 3.74 -22.00
C LEU A 14 9.50 4.73 -21.02
N LEU A 15 10.79 4.58 -20.68
CA LEU A 15 11.51 5.44 -19.74
C LEU A 15 11.70 6.88 -20.23
N ALA A 16 11.54 7.13 -21.53
CA ALA A 16 11.53 8.49 -22.09
C ALA A 16 10.22 9.25 -21.82
N GLN A 17 9.19 8.58 -21.29
CA GLN A 17 7.90 9.18 -20.93
C GLN A 17 7.88 9.65 -19.47
N ASN A 18 6.89 10.46 -19.11
CA ASN A 18 6.66 10.85 -17.71
C ASN A 18 5.96 9.72 -16.95
N LEU A 19 6.75 8.87 -16.28
CA LEU A 19 6.28 7.72 -15.54
C LEU A 19 5.97 8.08 -14.09
N LYS A 20 4.88 7.50 -13.56
CA LYS A 20 4.42 7.69 -12.17
C LYS A 20 4.73 6.51 -11.26
N ALA A 21 4.60 5.29 -11.80
CA ALA A 21 4.86 4.05 -11.09
C ALA A 21 5.05 2.90 -12.09
N ILE A 22 5.79 1.87 -11.69
CA ILE A 22 5.99 0.62 -12.43
C ILE A 22 5.63 -0.55 -11.53
N ARG A 23 4.88 -1.52 -12.07
CA ARG A 23 4.67 -2.83 -11.44
C ARG A 23 4.97 -3.94 -12.44
N ILE A 24 5.52 -5.04 -11.96
CA ILE A 24 5.86 -6.21 -12.78
C ILE A 24 5.02 -7.38 -12.30
N ASN A 25 4.26 -7.98 -13.22
CA ASN A 25 3.62 -9.27 -12.99
C ASN A 25 4.57 -10.37 -13.45
N GLU A 26 5.21 -11.02 -12.49
CA GLU A 26 6.23 -12.05 -12.73
C GLU A 26 5.64 -13.27 -13.46
N GLY A 27 4.45 -13.73 -13.07
CA GLY A 27 3.83 -14.93 -13.65
C GLY A 27 3.41 -14.77 -15.11
N SER A 28 3.08 -13.55 -15.53
CA SER A 28 2.75 -13.24 -16.93
C SER A 28 3.90 -12.55 -17.68
N MET A 29 5.08 -12.43 -17.07
CA MET A 29 6.25 -11.75 -17.63
C MET A 29 5.88 -10.39 -18.25
N THR A 30 5.12 -9.58 -17.51
CA THR A 30 4.56 -8.34 -18.02
C THR A 30 4.89 -7.17 -17.09
N LEU A 31 5.42 -6.10 -17.66
CA LEU A 31 5.54 -4.80 -17.00
C LEU A 31 4.33 -3.92 -17.33
N HIS A 32 3.78 -3.32 -16.28
CA HIS A 32 2.79 -2.26 -16.37
C HIS A 32 3.40 -0.97 -15.85
N ALA A 33 3.16 0.13 -16.57
CA ALA A 33 3.61 1.45 -16.17
C ALA A 33 2.45 2.43 -16.16
N LEU A 34 2.35 3.20 -15.07
CA LEU A 34 1.40 4.28 -14.93
C LEU A 34 2.03 5.56 -15.50
N THR A 35 1.35 6.21 -16.44
CA THR A 35 1.77 7.48 -17.06
C THR A 35 0.70 8.56 -16.86
N ASP A 36 0.98 9.79 -17.27
CA ASP A 36 -0.04 10.84 -17.34
C ASP A 36 -1.21 10.51 -18.29
N LYS A 37 -0.97 9.67 -19.31
CA LYS A 37 -1.96 9.33 -20.34
C LYS A 37 -2.71 8.02 -20.07
N GLY A 38 -2.43 7.35 -18.95
CA GLY A 38 -2.99 6.04 -18.60
C GLY A 38 -1.92 4.97 -18.44
N GLU A 39 -2.32 3.71 -18.59
CA GLU A 39 -1.43 2.56 -18.43
C GLU A 39 -0.74 2.16 -19.73
N ALA A 40 0.58 1.98 -19.67
CA ALA A 40 1.37 1.32 -20.70
C ALA A 40 1.73 -0.11 -20.26
N LYS A 41 1.85 -1.02 -21.24
CA LYS A 41 2.13 -2.44 -20.99
C LYS A 41 3.26 -2.94 -21.90
N ILE A 42 4.20 -3.69 -21.33
CA ILE A 42 5.23 -4.42 -22.07
C ILE A 42 5.15 -5.89 -21.64
N VAL A 43 4.85 -6.77 -22.58
CA VAL A 43 5.04 -8.22 -22.39
C VAL A 43 6.47 -8.54 -22.80
N PHE A 44 7.23 -9.15 -21.89
CA PHE A 44 8.64 -9.45 -22.09
C PHE A 44 8.87 -10.66 -22.98
N ASN A 45 9.98 -10.63 -23.71
CA ASN A 45 10.50 -11.70 -24.53
C ASN A 45 11.80 -12.22 -23.89
N PRO A 46 11.72 -13.07 -22.84
CA PRO A 46 12.89 -13.48 -22.07
C PRO A 46 13.88 -14.29 -22.92
N THR A 47 15.15 -13.92 -22.84
CA THR A 47 16.29 -14.64 -23.49
C THR A 47 16.96 -15.64 -22.54
N THR A 48 16.56 -15.62 -21.27
CA THR A 48 17.06 -16.47 -20.19
C THR A 48 15.89 -17.05 -19.42
N ARG A 49 16.15 -17.78 -18.33
CA ARG A 49 15.10 -18.13 -17.36
C ARG A 49 14.40 -16.87 -16.85
N ASP A 50 13.10 -16.96 -16.60
CA ASP A 50 12.25 -15.85 -16.19
C ASP A 50 12.77 -15.11 -14.96
N ASP A 51 13.15 -15.86 -13.91
CA ASP A 51 13.70 -15.29 -12.67
C ASP A 51 14.97 -14.46 -12.92
N GLN A 52 15.86 -14.98 -13.76
CA GLN A 52 17.07 -14.30 -14.16
C GLN A 52 16.78 -13.09 -15.06
N TYR A 53 15.80 -13.20 -15.96
CA TYR A 53 15.43 -12.13 -16.87
C TYR A 53 14.82 -10.95 -16.12
N LEU A 54 13.90 -11.21 -15.20
CA LEU A 54 13.29 -10.20 -14.35
C LEU A 54 14.35 -9.48 -13.50
N ARG A 55 15.36 -10.20 -12.98
CA ARG A 55 16.49 -9.56 -12.29
C ARG A 55 17.23 -8.58 -13.20
N ILE A 56 17.51 -8.95 -14.45
CA ILE A 56 18.16 -8.05 -15.42
C ILE A 56 17.27 -6.83 -15.73
N VAL A 57 15.96 -7.01 -15.86
CA VAL A 57 14.99 -5.90 -16.05
C VAL A 57 15.06 -4.93 -14.87
N ARG A 58 15.04 -5.44 -13.63
CA ARG A 58 15.10 -4.63 -12.40
C ARG A 58 16.43 -3.90 -12.25
N GLU A 59 17.54 -4.56 -12.57
CA GLU A 59 18.87 -3.95 -12.63
C GLU A 59 18.90 -2.80 -13.67
N PHE A 60 18.31 -3.02 -14.84
CA PHE A 60 18.18 -2.00 -15.89
C PHE A 60 17.34 -0.80 -15.44
N LEU A 61 16.16 -1.03 -14.86
CA LEU A 61 15.30 0.04 -14.33
C LEU A 61 16.05 0.83 -13.25
N SER A 62 16.62 0.16 -12.27
CA SER A 62 17.37 0.79 -11.18
C SER A 62 18.53 1.63 -11.70
N LEU A 63 19.30 1.13 -12.67
CA LEU A 63 20.39 1.89 -13.29
C LEU A 63 19.87 3.16 -13.99
N LYS A 64 18.78 3.06 -14.75
CA LYS A 64 18.23 4.18 -15.52
C LYS A 64 17.60 5.25 -14.64
N ILE A 65 16.92 4.85 -13.56
CA ILE A 65 16.20 5.77 -12.68
C ILE A 65 17.14 6.43 -11.68
N THR A 66 18.07 5.66 -11.10
CA THR A 66 18.89 6.13 -9.97
C THR A 66 20.30 6.54 -10.37
N GLY A 67 20.77 6.14 -11.55
CA GLY A 67 22.16 6.32 -11.99
C GLY A 67 23.18 5.55 -11.15
N SER A 68 22.76 4.76 -10.15
CA SER A 68 23.65 4.03 -9.25
C SER A 68 24.06 2.68 -9.85
N PRO A 69 25.36 2.43 -10.09
CA PRO A 69 25.82 1.11 -10.49
C PRO A 69 25.60 0.11 -9.35
N GLY A 70 24.91 -1.00 -9.62
CA GLY A 70 24.67 -2.09 -8.67
C GLY A 70 23.21 -2.53 -8.51
N GLY A 71 22.25 -1.79 -9.08
CA GLY A 71 20.84 -2.20 -9.13
C GLY A 71 20.15 -2.28 -7.77
N TYR A 72 18.98 -2.92 -7.77
CA TYR A 72 18.25 -3.30 -6.56
C TYR A 72 18.87 -4.59 -5.96
N PRO A 73 19.03 -4.74 -4.61
CA PRO A 73 18.62 -3.85 -3.52
C PRO A 73 19.70 -2.86 -3.07
N VAL A 74 20.81 -2.72 -3.81
CA VAL A 74 21.95 -1.86 -3.43
C VAL A 74 21.48 -0.41 -3.27
N PHE A 75 20.56 0.05 -4.12
CA PHE A 75 19.93 1.36 -3.98
C PHE A 75 19.19 1.53 -2.64
N LEU A 76 18.39 0.54 -2.23
CA LEU A 76 17.58 0.62 -1.00
C LEU A 76 18.48 0.72 0.25
N LYS A 77 19.62 0.01 0.27
CA LYS A 77 20.62 0.11 1.34
C LYS A 77 21.31 1.48 1.43
N ARG A 78 21.46 2.18 0.30
CA ARG A 78 22.04 3.55 0.28
C ARG A 78 21.01 4.57 0.71
N TRP A 79 19.76 4.42 0.29
CA TRP A 79 18.67 5.28 0.69
C TRP A 79 18.47 5.30 2.21
N THR A 80 18.43 4.12 2.85
CA THR A 80 18.32 4.05 4.32
C THR A 80 19.48 4.72 5.07
N ARG A 81 20.62 4.93 4.41
CA ARG A 81 21.79 5.62 4.98
C ARG A 81 21.84 7.11 4.68
N MET A 82 21.35 7.54 3.52
CA MET A 82 21.46 8.93 3.05
C MET A 82 20.35 9.85 3.59
N GLY A 83 19.33 9.30 4.25
CA GLY A 83 18.19 10.08 4.71
C GLY A 83 17.22 10.42 3.57
N HIS A 84 15.95 10.63 3.94
CA HIS A 84 14.84 10.89 3.04
C HIS A 84 15.06 12.19 2.24
N ALA A 85 15.61 12.09 1.02
CA ALA A 85 15.65 13.22 0.09
C ALA A 85 14.33 13.29 -0.71
N ASP A 86 13.81 14.50 -0.91
CA ASP A 86 12.43 14.80 -1.36
C ASP A 86 12.02 14.24 -2.74
N ASN A 87 12.95 13.81 -3.60
CA ASN A 87 12.64 13.19 -4.91
C ASN A 87 12.86 11.67 -4.95
N THR A 88 13.12 11.03 -3.81
CA THR A 88 13.45 9.60 -3.81
C THR A 88 12.23 8.69 -3.87
N LEU A 89 11.10 9.12 -3.30
CA LEU A 89 9.91 8.26 -3.22
C LEU A 89 9.33 7.97 -4.60
N GLU A 90 9.29 8.96 -5.49
CA GLU A 90 8.83 8.77 -6.87
C GLU A 90 9.75 7.80 -7.62
N HIS A 91 11.07 7.96 -7.50
CA HIS A 91 12.03 7.03 -8.10
C HIS A 91 11.89 5.61 -7.58
N MET A 92 11.59 5.42 -6.29
CA MET A 92 11.35 4.09 -5.72
C MET A 92 10.15 3.39 -6.38
N LEU A 93 9.08 4.12 -6.68
CA LEU A 93 7.90 3.57 -7.36
C LEU A 93 8.16 3.17 -8.82
N LEU A 94 9.27 3.60 -9.41
CA LEU A 94 9.66 3.25 -10.78
C LEU A 94 10.55 2.00 -10.84
N LEU A 95 11.01 1.46 -9.71
CA LEU A 95 11.94 0.33 -9.70
C LEU A 95 11.31 -0.99 -10.14
N GLY A 96 9.98 -1.11 -10.12
CA GLY A 96 9.28 -2.37 -10.40
C GLY A 96 9.46 -3.42 -9.30
N GLU A 97 9.81 -2.98 -8.09
CA GLU A 97 10.09 -3.84 -6.93
C GLU A 97 9.04 -3.65 -5.83
N PRO A 98 8.35 -4.71 -5.39
CA PRO A 98 7.39 -4.63 -4.29
C PRO A 98 7.99 -4.03 -3.02
N GLU A 99 9.22 -4.40 -2.66
CA GLU A 99 9.89 -3.91 -1.47
C GLU A 99 10.20 -2.41 -1.54
N ALA A 100 10.41 -1.85 -2.74
CA ALA A 100 10.56 -0.41 -2.92
C ALA A 100 9.23 0.31 -2.65
N VAL A 101 8.10 -0.25 -3.09
CA VAL A 101 6.76 0.28 -2.77
C VAL A 101 6.50 0.22 -1.27
N ILE A 102 6.87 -0.88 -0.60
CA ILE A 102 6.79 -1.00 0.86
C ILE A 102 7.60 0.12 1.53
N ALA A 103 8.86 0.32 1.14
CA ALA A 103 9.68 1.40 1.70
C ALA A 103 9.03 2.79 1.53
N VAL A 104 8.36 3.04 0.40
CA VAL A 104 7.63 4.29 0.15
C VAL A 104 6.47 4.48 1.13
N VAL A 105 5.62 3.47 1.33
CA VAL A 105 4.43 3.63 2.20
C VAL A 105 4.76 3.73 3.68
N TYR A 106 5.96 3.30 4.10
CA TYR A 106 6.47 3.53 5.45
C TYR A 106 7.21 4.87 5.61
N SER A 107 7.40 5.65 4.55
CA SER A 107 8.06 6.96 4.62
C SER A 107 7.19 7.99 5.36
N PRO A 108 7.75 8.77 6.30
CA PRO A 108 6.97 9.74 7.09
C PRO A 108 6.32 10.83 6.23
N ASP A 109 7.01 11.31 5.20
CA ASP A 109 6.59 12.44 4.35
C ASP A 109 5.73 12.01 3.13
N MET A 110 5.01 10.89 3.23
CA MET A 110 4.22 10.34 2.13
C MET A 110 2.95 11.19 1.88
N SER A 111 2.80 11.68 0.65
CA SER A 111 1.65 12.48 0.21
C SER A 111 0.53 11.63 -0.37
N HIS A 112 -0.69 12.19 -0.47
CA HIS A 112 -1.85 11.49 -1.04
C HIS A 112 -1.58 10.93 -2.45
N ASP A 113 -1.00 11.74 -3.34
CA ASP A 113 -0.64 11.36 -4.71
C ASP A 113 0.36 10.19 -4.75
N ILE A 114 1.36 10.20 -3.88
CA ILE A 114 2.33 9.09 -3.79
C ILE A 114 1.63 7.83 -3.27
N GLY A 115 0.70 7.97 -2.33
CA GLY A 115 -0.13 6.88 -1.83
C GLY A 115 -0.97 6.22 -2.92
N GLU A 116 -1.61 7.00 -3.79
CA GLU A 116 -2.38 6.47 -4.94
C GLU A 116 -1.48 5.68 -5.90
N ARG A 117 -0.30 6.21 -6.22
CA ARG A 117 0.67 5.54 -7.10
C ARG A 117 1.22 4.26 -6.47
N ALA A 118 1.50 4.28 -5.16
CA ALA A 118 1.95 3.10 -4.41
C ALA A 118 0.88 2.02 -4.35
N TRP A 119 -0.38 2.42 -4.09
CA TRP A 119 -1.53 1.51 -4.11
C TRP A 119 -1.70 0.84 -5.48
N TRP A 120 -1.64 1.62 -6.56
CA TRP A 120 -1.71 1.09 -7.92
C TRP A 120 -0.59 0.08 -8.22
N ALA A 121 0.62 0.36 -7.74
CA ALA A 121 1.80 -0.46 -7.98
C ALA A 121 1.75 -1.80 -7.23
N TYR A 122 1.32 -1.80 -5.97
CA TYR A 122 1.32 -3.00 -5.12
C TYR A 122 0.11 -3.09 -4.17
N PRO A 123 -1.08 -3.45 -4.68
CA PRO A 123 -2.33 -3.42 -3.92
C PRO A 123 -2.49 -4.64 -2.99
N THR A 124 -1.80 -4.61 -1.84
CA THR A 124 -1.87 -5.66 -0.80
C THR A 124 -2.53 -5.15 0.48
N THR A 125 -3.01 -6.06 1.33
CA THR A 125 -3.58 -5.71 2.66
C THR A 125 -2.60 -4.92 3.52
N GLU A 126 -1.30 -5.25 3.51
CA GLU A 126 -0.30 -4.50 4.26
C GLU A 126 -0.21 -3.05 3.77
N VAL A 127 -0.13 -2.86 2.44
CA VAL A 127 -0.08 -1.53 1.82
C VAL A 127 -1.36 -0.75 2.12
N ALA A 128 -2.54 -1.38 1.97
CA ALA A 128 -3.82 -0.74 2.29
C ALA A 128 -3.89 -0.29 3.75
N MET A 129 -3.49 -1.17 4.68
CA MET A 129 -3.49 -0.85 6.10
C MET A 129 -2.55 0.31 6.41
N ARG A 130 -1.34 0.30 5.84
CA ARG A 130 -0.35 1.35 6.08
C ARG A 130 -0.77 2.69 5.49
N LEU A 131 -1.29 2.72 4.26
CA LEU A 131 -1.79 3.93 3.62
C LEU A 131 -2.95 4.56 4.40
N MET A 132 -3.84 3.74 4.96
CA MET A 132 -4.97 4.19 5.79
C MET A 132 -4.54 4.85 7.11
N GLU A 133 -3.28 4.74 7.54
CA GLU A 133 -2.77 5.44 8.73
C GLU A 133 -2.47 6.92 8.45
N TYR A 134 -2.37 7.33 7.19
CA TYR A 134 -2.13 8.72 6.82
C TYR A 134 -3.46 9.48 6.70
N PRO A 135 -3.68 10.56 7.49
CA PRO A 135 -4.95 11.28 7.46
C PRO A 135 -5.32 11.84 6.08
N ALA A 136 -4.33 12.27 5.30
CA ALA A 136 -4.52 12.77 3.94
C ALA A 136 -5.08 11.68 3.02
N VAL A 137 -4.66 10.41 3.18
CA VAL A 137 -5.17 9.27 2.41
C VAL A 137 -6.54 8.85 2.90
N ALA A 138 -6.68 8.65 4.21
CA ALA A 138 -7.91 8.15 4.82
C ALA A 138 -9.13 9.05 4.57
N SER A 139 -8.94 10.37 4.51
CA SER A 139 -9.99 11.36 4.23
C SER A 139 -10.26 11.59 2.73
N GLY A 140 -9.39 11.12 1.84
CA GLY A 140 -9.51 11.31 0.40
C GLY A 140 -10.31 10.21 -0.31
N LYS A 141 -10.29 10.23 -1.65
CA LYS A 141 -10.99 9.23 -2.48
C LYS A 141 -10.40 7.83 -2.28
N LEU A 142 -9.07 7.75 -2.26
CA LEU A 142 -8.35 6.50 -2.02
C LEU A 142 -8.78 5.82 -0.72
N GLY A 143 -9.01 6.56 0.36
CA GLY A 143 -9.45 5.99 1.63
C GLY A 143 -10.75 5.18 1.54
N LYS A 144 -11.70 5.56 0.68
CA LYS A 144 -12.93 4.79 0.47
C LYS A 144 -12.67 3.48 -0.24
N GLU A 145 -11.86 3.51 -1.30
CA GLU A 145 -11.44 2.32 -2.04
C GLU A 145 -10.68 1.34 -1.12
N LEU A 146 -9.76 1.85 -0.30
CA LEU A 146 -9.02 1.04 0.67
C LEU A 146 -9.94 0.40 1.71
N VAL A 147 -11.00 1.09 2.16
CA VAL A 147 -11.98 0.49 3.08
C VAL A 147 -12.76 -0.62 2.42
N GLU A 148 -13.20 -0.45 1.17
CA GLU A 148 -13.88 -1.49 0.40
C GLU A 148 -12.98 -2.73 0.27
N TYR A 149 -11.72 -2.53 -0.15
CA TYR A 149 -10.71 -3.57 -0.20
C TYR A 149 -10.55 -4.27 1.16
N LEU A 150 -10.27 -3.53 2.24
CA LEU A 150 -10.05 -4.13 3.56
C LEU A 150 -11.28 -4.95 4.01
N MET A 151 -12.50 -4.49 3.76
CA MET A 151 -13.68 -5.29 4.11
C MET A 151 -13.83 -6.57 3.30
N GLU A 152 -13.44 -6.56 2.02
CA GLU A 152 -13.46 -7.73 1.14
C GLU A 152 -12.47 -8.80 1.62
N PHE A 153 -11.27 -8.38 2.05
CA PHE A 153 -10.22 -9.26 2.52
C PHE A 153 -10.37 -9.67 4.01
N LEU A 154 -11.09 -8.90 4.82
CA LEU A 154 -11.29 -9.15 6.25
C LEU A 154 -11.79 -10.57 6.61
N PRO A 155 -12.70 -11.22 5.86
CA PRO A 155 -13.15 -12.59 6.15
C PRO A 155 -12.02 -13.61 6.11
N TYR A 156 -10.99 -13.37 5.31
CA TYR A 156 -9.86 -14.26 5.05
C TYR A 156 -8.67 -14.00 5.96
N GLU A 157 -8.69 -12.93 6.75
CA GLU A 157 -7.61 -12.64 7.70
C GLU A 157 -7.69 -13.56 8.94
N GLU A 158 -6.55 -14.17 9.26
CA GLU A 158 -6.39 -15.11 10.36
C GLU A 158 -5.66 -14.48 11.55
N LYS A 159 -4.73 -13.56 11.27
CA LYS A 159 -3.94 -12.88 12.31
C LYS A 159 -4.84 -11.93 13.09
N GLN A 160 -5.07 -12.24 14.36
CA GLN A 160 -5.98 -11.48 15.21
C GLN A 160 -5.62 -9.98 15.27
N LEU A 161 -4.33 -9.64 15.33
CA LEU A 161 -3.88 -8.24 15.33
C LEU A 161 -4.23 -7.51 14.03
N ASN A 162 -4.12 -8.18 12.89
CA ASN A 162 -4.54 -7.60 11.61
C ASN A 162 -6.05 -7.37 11.58
N ILE A 163 -6.85 -8.32 12.08
CA ILE A 163 -8.32 -8.13 12.18
C ILE A 163 -8.65 -6.88 13.01
N VAL A 164 -7.99 -6.69 14.15
CA VAL A 164 -8.15 -5.48 14.98
C VAL A 164 -7.79 -4.24 14.18
N GLY A 165 -6.63 -4.25 13.51
CA GLY A 165 -6.14 -3.13 12.71
C GLY A 165 -7.08 -2.76 11.56
N MET A 166 -7.52 -3.74 10.77
CA MET A 166 -8.43 -3.54 9.64
C MET A 166 -9.78 -2.99 10.11
N VAL A 167 -10.40 -3.59 11.14
CA VAL A 167 -11.64 -3.07 11.72
C VAL A 167 -11.43 -1.65 12.24
N ARG A 168 -10.28 -1.40 12.89
CA ARG A 168 -9.95 -0.07 13.41
C ARG A 168 -9.93 0.96 12.28
N LEU A 169 -9.20 0.66 11.20
CA LEU A 169 -9.00 1.51 10.02
C LEU A 169 -10.31 1.79 9.28
N CYS A 170 -11.15 0.78 9.06
CA CYS A 170 -12.47 0.97 8.45
C CYS A 170 -13.41 1.87 9.26
N LEU A 171 -13.18 2.00 10.57
CA LEU A 171 -14.00 2.79 11.48
C LEU A 171 -13.42 4.18 11.77
N GLN A 172 -12.35 4.63 11.11
CA GLN A 172 -11.69 5.89 11.47
C GLN A 172 -12.51 7.12 11.09
N ASP A 173 -13.12 7.12 9.90
CA ASP A 173 -13.95 8.22 9.40
C ASP A 173 -15.38 7.75 9.09
N ASN A 174 -16.37 8.57 9.44
CA ASN A 174 -17.79 8.27 9.30
C ASN A 174 -18.18 8.23 7.82
N ALA A 175 -17.43 8.94 6.97
CA ALA A 175 -17.65 8.98 5.53
C ALA A 175 -17.18 7.71 4.79
N SER A 176 -16.39 6.85 5.44
CA SER A 176 -15.74 5.70 4.77
C SER A 176 -16.59 4.43 4.77
N ILE A 177 -17.56 4.29 5.68
CA ILE A 177 -18.45 3.12 5.73
C ILE A 177 -19.92 3.53 5.85
N THR A 178 -20.76 2.74 5.20
CA THR A 178 -22.23 2.80 5.32
C THR A 178 -22.72 2.17 6.61
N GLU A 179 -23.93 2.52 7.04
CA GLU A 179 -24.58 1.90 8.22
C GLU A 179 -24.71 0.37 8.06
N LYS A 180 -24.99 -0.11 6.85
CA LYS A 180 -25.06 -1.54 6.54
C LYS A 180 -23.71 -2.24 6.78
N GLN A 181 -22.61 -1.62 6.35
CA GLN A 181 -21.26 -2.14 6.57
C GLN A 181 -20.89 -2.13 8.06
N LEU A 182 -21.21 -1.06 8.78
CA LEU A 182 -21.04 -0.96 10.24
C LEU A 182 -21.74 -2.10 10.98
N LEU A 183 -23.03 -2.32 10.68
CA LEU A 183 -23.83 -3.39 11.29
C LEU A 183 -23.30 -4.78 10.92
N SER A 184 -22.84 -4.97 9.68
CA SER A 184 -22.19 -6.21 9.23
C SER A 184 -20.94 -6.51 10.05
N LEU A 185 -20.03 -5.54 10.22
CA LEU A 185 -18.82 -5.68 11.05
C LEU A 185 -19.17 -6.00 12.50
N TRP A 186 -20.16 -5.31 13.07
CA TRP A 186 -20.61 -5.57 14.44
C TRP A 186 -21.21 -6.96 14.61
N SER A 187 -22.00 -7.44 13.65
CA SER A 187 -22.60 -8.79 13.72
C SER A 187 -21.53 -9.88 13.77
N ARG A 188 -20.38 -9.68 13.10
CA ARG A 188 -19.24 -10.60 13.09
C ARG A 188 -18.52 -10.64 14.44
N ALA A 189 -18.55 -9.56 15.21
CA ALA A 189 -17.92 -9.49 16.53
C ALA A 189 -18.47 -10.51 17.53
N LYS A 190 -19.75 -10.90 17.40
CA LYS A 190 -20.34 -11.98 18.21
C LYS A 190 -19.62 -13.33 18.08
N ARG A 191 -18.97 -13.58 16.94
CA ARG A 191 -18.27 -14.84 16.63
C ARG A 191 -16.75 -14.73 16.74
N LYS A 192 -16.20 -13.53 16.54
CA LYS A 192 -14.75 -13.27 16.56
C LYS A 192 -14.42 -12.08 17.46
N ASN A 193 -13.87 -12.35 18.65
CA ASN A 193 -13.50 -11.35 19.65
C ASN A 193 -12.61 -10.19 19.14
N PRO A 194 -11.65 -10.38 18.21
CA PRO A 194 -10.82 -9.28 17.70
C PRO A 194 -11.61 -8.12 17.08
N PHE A 195 -12.81 -8.37 16.55
CA PHE A 195 -13.66 -7.30 16.03
C PHE A 195 -14.09 -6.34 17.15
N TYR A 196 -14.49 -6.85 18.32
CA TYR A 196 -14.86 -5.98 19.46
C TYR A 196 -13.70 -5.08 19.86
N VAL A 197 -12.49 -5.62 19.87
CA VAL A 197 -11.26 -4.87 20.18
C VAL A 197 -11.07 -3.75 19.15
N GLY A 198 -11.23 -4.04 17.85
CA GLY A 198 -11.20 -3.01 16.79
C GLY A 198 -12.20 -1.87 17.01
N PHE A 199 -13.47 -2.18 17.35
CA PHE A 199 -14.48 -1.16 17.67
C PHE A 199 -14.12 -0.30 18.88
N LEU A 200 -13.53 -0.91 19.92
CA LEU A 200 -13.12 -0.21 21.13
C LEU A 200 -11.93 0.72 20.88
N HIS A 201 -10.98 0.31 20.03
CA HIS A 201 -9.79 1.11 19.71
C HIS A 201 -10.10 2.36 18.87
N THR A 202 -11.06 2.33 17.95
CA THR A 202 -11.29 3.49 17.08
C THR A 202 -12.09 4.59 17.76
N ASN A 203 -13.36 4.31 18.04
CA ASN A 203 -14.26 5.23 18.70
C ASN A 203 -15.45 4.43 19.24
N PRO A 204 -15.55 4.22 20.56
CA PRO A 204 -16.64 3.42 21.11
C PRO A 204 -18.04 4.02 20.86
N ARG A 205 -18.16 5.29 20.43
CA ARG A 205 -19.44 5.87 19.97
C ARG A 205 -19.97 5.23 18.68
N ARG A 206 -19.12 4.53 17.92
CA ARG A 206 -19.53 3.79 16.71
C ARG A 206 -20.05 2.40 16.99
N ILE A 207 -20.07 1.97 18.25
CA ILE A 207 -20.69 0.70 18.63
C ILE A 207 -22.21 0.84 18.37
N PRO A 208 -22.82 0.04 17.47
CA PRO A 208 -24.21 0.17 17.09
C PRO A 208 -25.14 -0.49 18.13
N LEU A 209 -25.00 -0.09 19.39
CA LEU A 209 -25.87 -0.50 20.49
C LEU A 209 -26.63 0.71 21.02
N LYS A 210 -27.95 0.56 21.17
CA LYS A 210 -28.82 1.54 21.82
C LYS A 210 -28.82 1.31 23.34
N THR A 211 -27.64 1.29 23.96
CA THR A 211 -27.48 1.07 25.40
C THR A 211 -26.72 2.23 26.04
N LYS A 212 -27.00 2.50 27.32
CA LYS A 212 -26.28 3.52 28.09
C LYS A 212 -24.81 3.12 28.21
N ALA A 213 -23.92 4.07 27.93
CA ALA A 213 -22.48 3.86 28.09
C ALA A 213 -22.13 3.44 29.53
N SER A 214 -21.13 2.58 29.67
CA SER A 214 -20.61 2.17 30.98
C SER A 214 -20.10 3.38 31.76
N LYS A 215 -20.21 3.33 33.10
CA LYS A 215 -19.65 4.34 34.01
C LYS A 215 -18.13 4.53 33.81
N HIS A 216 -17.44 3.52 33.29
CA HIS A 216 -15.99 3.53 33.00
C HIS A 216 -15.63 4.08 31.60
N TYR A 217 -16.61 4.53 30.81
CA TYR A 217 -16.35 5.07 29.47
C TYR A 217 -15.35 6.24 29.50
N SER A 218 -15.54 7.18 30.43
CA SER A 218 -14.69 8.39 30.53
C SER A 218 -13.24 8.09 30.90
N SER A 219 -12.99 7.05 31.72
CA SER A 219 -11.63 6.63 32.08
C SER A 219 -10.93 5.92 30.91
N TYR A 220 -11.66 5.08 30.16
CA TYR A 220 -11.11 4.37 29.00
C TYR A 220 -10.78 5.33 27.84
N PHE A 221 -11.68 6.28 27.55
CA PHE A 221 -11.49 7.22 26.45
C PHE A 221 -10.22 8.09 26.60
N ARG A 222 -9.81 8.40 27.83
CA ARG A 222 -8.54 9.09 28.12
C ARG A 222 -7.32 8.19 27.90
N ALA A 223 -7.37 6.95 28.38
CA ALA A 223 -6.25 6.02 28.29
C ALA A 223 -5.88 5.68 26.83
N VAL A 224 -6.87 5.35 25.99
CA VAL A 224 -6.63 4.90 24.60
C VAL A 224 -5.96 5.97 23.73
N ARG A 225 -6.25 7.26 23.95
CA ARG A 225 -5.60 8.35 23.20
C ARG A 225 -4.15 8.61 23.58
N THR A 226 -3.71 8.17 24.76
CA THR A 226 -2.38 8.50 25.28
C THR A 226 -1.33 7.45 24.90
N THR A 227 -1.74 6.23 24.51
CA THR A 227 -0.84 5.10 24.25
C THR A 227 -0.33 5.01 22.81
N TYR A 228 -0.86 5.82 21.89
CA TYR A 228 -0.55 5.72 20.45
C TYR A 228 -0.47 7.11 19.76
N GLN A 229 0.01 8.13 20.48
CA GLN A 229 0.64 9.32 19.88
C GLN A 229 2.15 9.17 20.06
#